data_AF-A0A7S2GQI8-F1
#
_entry.id   AF-A0A7S2GQI8-F1
#
_cell.length_a   1.000
_cell.length_b   1.000
_cell.length_c   1.000
_cell.angle_alpha   90.00
_cell.angle_beta   90.00
_cell.angle_gamma   90.00
#
_symmetry.space_group_name_H-M   'P 1'
#
loop_
_entity.id
_entity.type
_entity.pdbx_description
1 polymer ?
#
loop_
_entity_poly.entity_id
_entity_poly.type
_entity_poly.pdbx_seq_one_letter_code
_entity_poly.pdbx_strand_id
1 'polypeptide(L)'
;GSRSARWVINMNIAIVFGTMCPPIYVLTFLNFAICRVVYGYLIPFAETRKPDTGGYLWTTSLRHVFVGLLIYGILMTGVLYDRMGSNIPSWIAASSLLYVVWAIHRYDTHFAWKKLPFKYVVDEDTREDMKQPKRELKGEYLQPELFSDYEEIKAYMKEHPMEALTAESS
;
A
#
# COMPACT_ATOMS: atom_id res chain seq x y z
N GLY A 1 -6.10 6.05 -1.83
CA GLY A 1 -5.36 6.16 -0.55
C GLY A 1 -6.24 6.31 0.69
N SER A 2 -7.35 7.06 0.66
CA SER A 2 -8.14 7.34 1.88
C SER A 2 -8.67 6.10 2.61
N ARG A 3 -9.13 5.08 1.88
CA ARG A 3 -9.64 3.83 2.46
C ARG A 3 -8.55 3.03 3.15
N SER A 4 -7.39 2.87 2.51
CA SER A 4 -6.25 2.14 3.10
C SER A 4 -5.71 2.84 4.35
N ALA A 5 -5.69 4.18 4.36
CA ALA A 5 -5.28 4.95 5.54
C ALA A 5 -6.17 4.65 6.76
N ARG A 6 -7.49 4.56 6.59
CA ARG A 6 -8.42 4.21 7.69
C ARG A 6 -8.17 2.82 8.26
N TRP A 7 -7.86 1.84 7.40
CA TRP A 7 -7.56 0.47 7.85
C TRP A 7 -6.25 0.41 8.63
N VAL A 8 -5.21 1.09 8.14
CA VAL A 8 -3.92 1.19 8.82
C VAL A 8 -4.06 1.85 10.18
N ILE A 9 -4.87 2.92 10.30
CA ILE A 9 -5.16 3.57 11.58
C ILE A 9 -5.84 2.58 12.54
N ASN A 10 -6.89 1.88 12.10
CA ASN A 10 -7.57 0.89 12.93
C ASN A 10 -6.64 -0.25 13.37
N MET A 11 -5.73 -0.68 12.48
CA MET A 11 -4.72 -1.69 12.81
C MET A 11 -3.74 -1.18 13.86
N ASN A 12 -3.25 0.05 13.72
CA ASN A 12 -2.33 0.65 14.69
C ASN A 12 -3.01 0.88 16.05
N ILE A 13 -4.29 1.26 16.08
CA ILE A 13 -5.08 1.34 17.32
C ILE A 13 -5.14 -0.03 18.00
N ALA A 14 -5.42 -1.10 17.24
CA ALA A 14 -5.44 -2.45 17.78
C ALA A 14 -4.08 -2.85 18.39
N ILE A 15 -2.98 -2.59 17.68
CA ILE A 15 -1.62 -2.90 18.14
C ILE A 15 -1.28 -2.15 19.43
N VAL A 16 -1.54 -0.84 19.47
CA VAL A 16 -1.12 0.01 20.60
C VAL A 16 -2.01 -0.18 21.83
N PHE A 17 -3.32 -0.24 21.64
CA PHE A 17 -4.28 -0.24 22.76
C PHE A 17 -4.83 -1.62 23.11
N GLY A 18 -4.64 -2.63 22.27
CA GLY A 18 -5.26 -3.94 22.48
C GLY A 18 -4.74 -4.67 23.73
N THR A 19 -3.49 -4.46 24.14
CA THR A 19 -2.98 -5.02 25.40
C THR A 19 -3.49 -4.29 26.65
N MET A 20 -3.83 -3.00 26.53
CA MET A 20 -4.41 -2.22 27.63
C MET A 20 -5.92 -2.45 27.78
N CYS A 21 -6.63 -2.62 26.67
CA CYS A 21 -8.06 -2.81 26.62
C CYS A 21 -8.42 -3.96 25.66
N PRO A 22 -8.49 -5.21 26.14
CA PRO A 22 -8.75 -6.40 25.33
C PRO A 22 -10.00 -6.33 24.40
N PRO A 23 -11.11 -5.65 24.76
CA PRO A 23 -12.26 -5.48 23.87
C PRO A 23 -11.93 -4.84 22.51
N ILE A 24 -10.86 -4.04 22.42
CA ILE A 24 -10.46 -3.37 21.17
C ILE A 24 -10.06 -4.40 20.09
N TYR A 25 -9.46 -5.53 20.47
CA TYR A 25 -9.13 -6.58 19.51
C TYR A 25 -10.38 -7.19 18.86
N VAL A 26 -11.44 -7.40 19.64
CA VAL A 26 -12.71 -7.94 19.13
C VAL A 26 -13.36 -6.95 18.16
N LEU A 27 -13.40 -5.66 18.53
CA LEU A 27 -13.98 -4.60 17.70
C LEU A 27 -13.22 -4.43 16.38
N THR A 28 -11.89 -4.41 16.43
CA THR A 28 -11.04 -4.25 15.24
C THR A 28 -11.12 -5.48 14.34
N PHE A 29 -11.14 -6.69 14.91
CA PHE A 29 -11.36 -7.93 14.17
C PHE A 29 -12.71 -7.94 13.44
N LEU A 30 -13.80 -7.60 14.13
CA LEU A 30 -15.13 -7.53 13.53
C LEU A 30 -15.19 -6.48 12.41
N ASN A 31 -14.60 -5.32 12.62
CA ASN A 31 -14.52 -4.27 11.60
C ASN A 31 -13.76 -4.74 10.35
N PHE A 32 -12.62 -5.43 10.52
CA PHE A 32 -11.89 -6.00 9.39
C PHE A 32 -12.65 -7.13 8.69
N ALA A 33 -13.39 -7.95 9.43
CA ALA A 33 -14.24 -8.99 8.85
C ALA A 33 -15.36 -8.39 7.98
N ILE A 34 -16.06 -7.36 8.48
CA ILE A 34 -17.10 -6.65 7.73
C ILE A 34 -16.48 -5.96 6.50
N CYS A 35 -15.36 -5.26 6.67
CA CYS A 35 -14.65 -4.64 5.56
C CYS A 35 -14.27 -5.68 4.49
N ARG A 36 -13.80 -6.87 4.87
CA ARG A 36 -13.45 -7.92 3.92
C ARG A 36 -14.65 -8.35 3.06
N VAL A 37 -15.84 -8.47 3.63
CA VAL A 37 -17.05 -8.82 2.89
C VAL A 37 -17.50 -7.67 2.00
N VAL A 38 -17.63 -6.46 2.56
CA VAL A 38 -18.13 -5.27 1.85
C VAL A 38 -17.20 -4.89 0.70
N TYR A 39 -15.90 -4.77 0.94
CA TYR A 39 -14.94 -4.44 -0.12
C TYR A 39 -14.68 -5.60 -1.07
N GLY A 40 -14.85 -6.84 -0.61
CA GLY A 40 -14.85 -8.01 -1.49
C GLY A 40 -15.94 -7.96 -2.55
N TYR A 41 -17.08 -7.33 -2.25
CA TYR A 41 -18.15 -7.09 -3.22
C TYR A 41 -17.99 -5.77 -3.99
N LEU A 42 -17.67 -4.66 -3.32
CA LEU A 42 -17.58 -3.35 -3.97
C LEU A 42 -16.48 -3.28 -5.04
N ILE A 43 -15.30 -3.84 -4.78
CA ILE A 43 -14.14 -3.74 -5.68
C ILE A 43 -14.42 -4.38 -7.05
N PRO A 44 -14.95 -5.61 -7.15
CA PRO A 44 -15.21 -6.23 -8.45
C PRO A 44 -16.47 -5.73 -9.15
N PHE A 45 -17.53 -5.35 -8.42
CA PHE A 45 -18.85 -5.09 -9.03
C PHE A 45 -19.24 -3.61 -9.12
N ALA A 46 -18.70 -2.74 -8.27
CA ALA A 46 -19.16 -1.34 -8.16
C ALA A 46 -18.08 -0.30 -8.46
N GLU A 47 -16.80 -0.66 -8.38
CA GLU A 47 -15.70 0.28 -8.57
C GLU A 47 -15.06 0.15 -9.96
N THR A 48 -14.82 1.30 -10.60
CA THR A 48 -14.07 1.36 -11.86
C THR A 48 -12.59 1.08 -11.61
N ARG A 49 -11.92 0.47 -12.60
CA ARG A 49 -10.48 0.20 -12.51
C ARG A 49 -9.70 1.52 -12.45
N LYS A 50 -9.01 1.72 -11.34
CA LYS A 50 -8.05 2.81 -11.17
C LYS A 50 -6.67 2.34 -11.63
N PRO A 51 -5.80 3.24 -12.10
CA PRO A 51 -4.44 2.88 -12.49
C PRO A 51 -3.70 2.24 -11.30
N ASP A 52 -3.18 1.03 -11.53
CA ASP A 52 -2.52 0.24 -10.50
C ASP A 52 -1.17 0.87 -10.14
N THR A 53 -0.97 1.20 -8.86
CA THR A 53 0.30 1.78 -8.37
C THR A 53 1.36 0.70 -8.03
N GLY A 54 1.23 -0.51 -8.57
CA GLY A 54 2.21 -1.59 -8.41
C GLY A 54 2.51 -2.01 -6.96
N GLY A 55 1.58 -1.79 -6.02
CA GLY A 55 1.77 -2.15 -4.61
C GLY A 55 2.39 -1.06 -3.73
N TYR A 56 2.57 0.17 -4.22
CA TYR A 56 3.05 1.31 -3.41
C TYR A 56 2.23 1.55 -2.13
N LEU A 57 0.91 1.37 -2.20
CA LEU A 57 0.04 1.52 -1.03
C LEU A 57 0.28 0.43 0.03
N TRP A 58 0.68 -0.77 -0.40
CA TRP A 58 0.99 -1.87 0.50
C TRP A 58 2.28 -1.59 1.29
N THR A 59 3.34 -1.17 0.61
CA THR A 59 4.62 -0.83 1.26
C THR A 59 4.47 0.36 2.21
N THR A 60 3.70 1.37 1.81
CA THR A 60 3.34 2.50 2.68
C THR A 60 2.59 2.04 3.93
N SER A 61 1.61 1.14 3.78
CA SER A 61 0.84 0.59 4.90
C SER A 61 1.72 -0.23 5.86
N LEU A 62 2.64 -1.04 5.34
CA LEU A 62 3.62 -1.78 6.15
C LEU A 62 4.51 -0.83 6.97
N ARG A 63 5.00 0.26 6.36
CA ARG A 63 5.79 1.28 7.07
C ARG A 63 5.02 1.88 8.24
N HIS A 64 3.72 2.15 8.07
CA HIS A 64 2.88 2.64 9.16
C HIS A 64 2.66 1.63 10.29
N VAL A 65 2.63 0.32 9.98
CA VAL A 65 2.56 -0.74 11.00
C VAL A 65 3.85 -0.79 11.82
N PHE A 66 5.01 -0.65 11.18
CA PHE A 66 6.29 -0.54 11.90
C PHE A 66 6.32 0.68 12.84
N VAL A 67 5.79 1.83 12.40
CA VAL A 67 5.65 3.01 13.27
C VAL A 67 4.69 2.71 14.44
N GLY A 68 3.58 2.01 14.20
CA GLY A 68 2.68 1.55 15.25
C GLY A 68 3.37 0.64 16.29
N LEU A 69 4.22 -0.28 15.84
CA LEU A 69 5.04 -1.14 16.70
C LEU A 69 6.05 -0.35 17.53
N LEU A 70 6.68 0.69 16.96
CA LEU A 70 7.56 1.57 17.73
C LEU A 70 6.80 2.33 18.82
N ILE A 71 5.64 2.90 18.49
CA ILE A 71 4.79 3.59 19.47
C ILE A 71 4.37 2.63 20.58
N TYR A 72 3.96 1.41 20.21
CA TYR A 72 3.62 0.35 21.18
C TYR A 72 4.80 0.01 22.09
N GLY A 73 6.00 -0.18 21.54
CA GLY A 73 7.19 -0.48 22.33
C GLY A 73 7.52 0.64 23.33
N ILE A 74 7.50 1.90 22.90
CA ILE A 74 7.73 3.06 23.79
C ILE A 74 6.66 3.10 24.88
N LEU A 75 5.38 2.96 24.52
CA LEU A 75 4.28 2.99 25.47
C LEU A 75 4.41 1.88 26.51
N MET A 76 4.66 0.64 26.08
CA MET A 76 4.78 -0.50 27.00
C MET A 76 6.02 -0.41 27.90
N THR A 77 7.14 0.14 27.41
CA THR A 77 8.31 0.39 28.27
C THR A 77 7.99 1.36 29.39
N GLY A 78 7.23 2.42 29.10
CA GLY A 78 6.77 3.39 30.09
C GLY A 78 5.76 2.80 31.08
N VAL A 79 4.76 2.07 30.58
CA VAL A 79 3.76 1.41 31.43
C VAL A 79 4.40 0.40 32.37
N LEU A 80 5.36 -0.40 31.91
CA LEU A 80 6.06 -1.38 32.75
C LEU A 80 7.00 -0.73 33.76
N TYR A 81 7.58 0.42 33.44
CA TYR A 81 8.42 1.19 34.36
C TYR A 81 7.61 1.73 35.54
N ASP A 82 6.41 2.25 35.28
CA ASP A 82 5.54 2.83 36.33
C ASP A 82 4.82 1.74 37.16
N ARG A 83 4.41 0.64 36.53
CA ARG A 83 3.60 -0.40 37.18
C ARG A 83 4.39 -1.36 38.07
N MET A 84 5.70 -1.48 37.90
CA MET A 84 6.49 -2.50 38.59
C MET A 84 7.57 -1.94 39.50
N GLY A 85 7.71 -2.56 40.68
CA GLY A 85 8.79 -2.23 41.62
C GLY A 85 10.19 -2.64 41.16
N SER A 86 10.32 -3.35 40.03
CA SER A 86 11.62 -3.73 39.45
C SER A 86 11.72 -3.25 38.00
N ASN A 87 12.85 -2.65 37.65
CA ASN A 87 13.06 -2.04 36.33
C ASN A 87 13.45 -3.06 35.25
N ILE A 88 13.74 -4.30 35.62
CA ILE A 88 14.24 -5.35 34.72
C ILE A 88 13.31 -5.54 33.50
N PRO A 89 11.98 -5.63 33.66
CA PRO A 89 11.12 -5.90 32.51
C PRO A 89 10.95 -4.70 31.58
N SER A 90 11.14 -3.47 32.09
CA SER A 90 11.20 -2.27 31.25
C SER A 90 12.46 -2.29 30.37
N TRP A 91 13.61 -2.71 30.91
CA TRP A 91 14.84 -2.88 30.11
C TRP A 91 14.71 -3.98 29.04
N ILE A 92 14.06 -5.09 29.38
CA ILE A 92 13.78 -6.16 28.39
C ILE A 92 12.85 -5.62 27.29
N ALA A 93 11.79 -4.91 27.65
CA ALA A 93 10.91 -4.27 26.67
C ALA A 93 11.67 -3.23 25.81
N ALA A 94 12.58 -2.45 26.40
CA ALA A 94 13.39 -1.47 25.68
C ALA A 94 14.35 -2.14 24.69
N SER A 95 14.87 -3.33 24.98
CA SER A 95 15.68 -4.10 24.04
C SER A 95 14.91 -4.45 22.76
N SER A 96 13.60 -4.69 22.86
CA SER A 96 12.75 -4.98 21.68
C SER A 96 12.62 -3.78 20.74
N LEU A 97 12.73 -2.54 21.23
CA LEU A 97 12.72 -1.34 20.38
C LEU A 97 13.92 -1.31 19.44
N LEU A 98 15.11 -1.71 19.91
CA LEU A 98 16.31 -1.79 19.07
C LEU A 98 16.10 -2.76 17.90
N TYR A 99 15.44 -3.89 18.15
CA TYR A 99 15.10 -4.85 17.10
C TYR A 99 14.13 -4.24 16.06
N VAL A 100 13.11 -3.51 16.51
CA VAL A 100 12.15 -2.86 15.58
C VAL A 100 12.84 -1.79 14.72
N VAL A 101 13.71 -0.96 15.31
CA VAL A 101 14.49 0.04 14.56
C VAL A 101 15.39 -0.64 13.51
N TRP A 102 16.08 -1.71 13.90
CA TRP A 102 16.88 -2.50 12.98
C TRP A 102 16.02 -3.12 11.86
N ALA A 103 14.84 -3.64 12.18
CA ALA A 103 13.91 -4.22 11.21
C ALA A 103 13.42 -3.18 10.19
N ILE A 104 13.13 -1.94 10.62
CA ILE A 104 12.77 -0.83 9.72
C ILE A 104 13.93 -0.50 8.77
N HIS A 105 15.15 -0.41 9.30
CA HIS A 105 16.33 -0.15 8.49
C HIS A 105 16.59 -1.29 7.48
N ARG A 106 16.41 -2.54 7.91
CA ARG A 106 16.52 -3.73 7.06
C ARG A 106 15.44 -3.74 5.97
N TYR A 107 14.23 -3.29 6.29
CA TYR A 107 13.13 -3.15 5.34
C TYR A 107 13.46 -2.14 4.24
N ASP A 108 13.97 -0.96 4.62
CA ASP A 108 14.28 0.11 3.66
C ASP A 108 15.52 -0.19 2.79
N THR A 109 16.50 -0.94 3.30
CA THR A 109 17.78 -1.19 2.60
C THR A 109 17.75 -2.38 1.65
N HIS A 110 17.05 -3.46 1.99
CA HIS A 110 17.16 -4.72 1.25
C HIS A 110 15.94 -5.06 0.40
N PHE A 111 14.78 -4.48 0.66
CA PHE A 111 13.62 -4.71 -0.19
C PHE A 111 13.65 -3.71 -1.34
N ALA A 112 13.91 -4.20 -2.55
CA ALA A 112 13.89 -3.43 -3.79
C ALA A 112 12.44 -3.14 -4.24
N TRP A 113 11.70 -2.38 -3.43
CA TRP A 113 10.30 -2.02 -3.74
C TRP A 113 10.16 -0.65 -4.41
N LYS A 114 11.16 0.23 -4.26
CA LYS A 114 11.16 1.58 -4.85
C LYS A 114 11.70 1.62 -6.29
N LYS A 115 12.55 0.65 -6.65
CA LYS A 115 13.24 0.60 -7.93
C LYS A 115 13.10 -0.79 -8.51
N LEU A 116 12.67 -0.87 -9.76
CA LEU A 116 12.67 -2.12 -10.51
C LEU A 116 14.13 -2.46 -10.85
N PRO A 117 14.66 -3.62 -10.44
CA PRO A 117 16.04 -3.97 -10.76
C PRO A 117 16.21 -4.15 -12.27
N PHE A 118 17.24 -3.54 -12.84
CA PHE A 118 17.51 -3.51 -14.28
C PHE A 118 17.52 -4.90 -14.93
N LYS A 119 18.02 -5.90 -14.22
CA LYS A 119 18.01 -7.30 -14.67
C LYS A 119 16.62 -7.78 -15.10
N TYR A 120 15.57 -7.46 -14.34
CA TYR A 120 14.21 -7.87 -14.67
C TYR A 120 13.67 -7.16 -15.91
N VAL A 121 14.08 -5.90 -16.13
CA VAL A 121 13.69 -5.13 -17.32
C VAL A 121 14.30 -5.74 -18.57
N VAL A 122 15.60 -6.04 -18.54
CA VAL A 122 16.31 -6.65 -19.67
C VAL A 122 15.84 -8.08 -19.94
N ASP A 123 15.63 -8.88 -18.89
CA ASP A 123 15.16 -10.26 -19.03
C ASP A 123 13.72 -10.32 -19.59
N GLU A 124 12.87 -9.32 -19.34
CA GLU A 124 11.54 -9.20 -19.97
C GLU A 124 11.62 -8.83 -21.45
N ASP A 125 12.55 -7.95 -21.84
CA ASP A 125 12.77 -7.59 -23.25
C ASP A 125 13.37 -8.74 -24.06
N THR A 126 14.19 -9.59 -23.43
CA THR A 126 14.89 -10.70 -24.10
C THR A 126 14.02 -11.97 -24.21
N ARG A 127 12.93 -12.07 -23.44
CA ARG A 127 11.99 -13.18 -23.50
C ARG A 127 11.02 -12.99 -24.67
N GLU A 128 11.42 -13.44 -25.85
CA GLU A 128 10.53 -13.59 -27.02
C GLU A 128 9.34 -14.57 -26.78
N ASP A 129 9.33 -15.29 -25.65
CA ASP A 129 8.43 -16.43 -25.39
C ASP A 129 7.15 -16.10 -24.59
N MET A 130 6.85 -14.84 -24.25
CA MET A 130 5.57 -14.53 -23.62
C MET A 130 4.43 -14.48 -24.65
N LYS A 131 3.81 -15.65 -24.88
CA LYS A 131 2.46 -15.86 -25.47
C LYS A 131 1.32 -15.12 -24.76
N GLN A 132 1.62 -14.14 -23.90
CA GLN A 132 0.60 -13.20 -23.45
C GLN A 132 0.52 -12.14 -24.54
N PRO A 133 -0.68 -11.78 -25.04
CA PRO A 133 -0.79 -10.59 -25.86
C PRO A 133 -0.12 -9.47 -25.06
N LYS A 134 0.99 -8.92 -25.57
CA LYS A 134 1.54 -7.66 -25.04
C LYS A 134 0.34 -6.78 -24.83
N ARG A 135 0.04 -6.40 -23.57
CA ARG A 135 -1.01 -5.42 -23.30
C ARG A 135 -0.72 -4.30 -24.28
N GLU A 136 -1.62 -4.10 -25.24
CA GLU A 136 -1.45 -3.07 -26.25
C GLU A 136 -1.06 -1.82 -25.46
N LEU A 137 0.07 -1.22 -25.83
CA LEU A 137 0.51 0.07 -25.30
C LEU A 137 -0.57 1.06 -25.72
N LYS A 138 -1.67 1.10 -24.95
CA LYS A 138 -2.81 1.94 -25.21
C LYS A 138 -2.42 3.36 -24.80
N GLY A 139 -1.84 4.07 -25.75
CA GLY A 139 -1.80 5.53 -25.79
C GLY A 139 -0.54 6.14 -25.21
N GLU A 140 0.05 7.02 -26.00
CA GLU A 140 0.80 8.13 -25.45
C GLU A 140 -0.14 8.97 -24.59
N TYR A 141 0.39 9.49 -23.47
CA TYR A 141 -0.37 10.37 -22.61
C TYR A 141 -0.72 11.65 -23.36
N LEU A 142 -1.98 11.79 -23.77
CA LEU A 142 -2.52 13.02 -24.32
C LEU A 142 -3.08 13.85 -23.17
N GLN A 143 -2.55 15.06 -23.01
CA GLN A 143 -3.00 15.97 -21.99
C GLN A 143 -4.36 16.57 -22.40
N PRO A 144 -5.47 16.31 -21.68
CA PRO A 144 -6.80 16.72 -22.10
C PRO A 144 -6.96 18.24 -22.11
N GLU A 145 -6.17 18.99 -21.34
CA GLU A 145 -6.22 20.46 -21.34
C GLU A 145 -5.56 21.11 -22.57
N LEU A 146 -4.83 20.36 -23.40
CA LEU A 146 -4.25 20.86 -24.65
C LEU A 146 -5.31 21.06 -25.74
N PHE A 147 -6.46 20.42 -25.59
CA PHE A 147 -7.55 20.44 -26.56
C PHE A 147 -8.71 21.24 -25.98
N SER A 148 -9.30 22.11 -26.81
CA SER A 148 -10.39 22.98 -26.35
C SER A 148 -11.71 22.23 -26.23
N ASP A 149 -11.87 21.16 -27.01
CA ASP A 149 -13.10 20.39 -27.08
C ASP A 149 -12.86 18.89 -27.36
N TYR A 150 -13.79 18.05 -26.94
CA TYR A 150 -13.65 16.58 -27.02
C TYR A 150 -13.59 16.07 -28.48
N GLU A 151 -14.18 16.82 -29.40
CA GLU A 151 -14.16 16.52 -30.83
C GLU A 151 -12.78 16.76 -31.47
N GLU A 152 -11.97 17.69 -30.94
CA GLU A 152 -10.58 17.87 -31.38
C GLU A 152 -9.73 16.68 -30.97
N ILE A 153 -9.97 16.11 -29.78
CA ILE A 153 -9.28 14.92 -29.31
C ILE A 153 -9.64 13.74 -30.23
N LYS A 154 -10.92 13.55 -30.56
CA LYS A 154 -11.37 12.50 -31.48
C LYS A 154 -10.83 12.69 -32.90
N ALA A 155 -10.75 13.92 -33.39
CA ALA A 155 -10.19 14.22 -34.71
C ALA A 155 -8.69 13.95 -34.74
N TYR A 156 -7.94 14.38 -33.73
CA TYR A 156 -6.52 14.09 -33.57
C TYR A 156 -6.27 12.58 -33.53
N MET A 157 -7.07 11.87 -32.75
CA MET A 157 -7.08 10.41 -32.69
C MET A 157 -7.41 9.77 -34.06
N LYS A 158 -8.42 10.27 -34.76
CA LYS A 158 -8.78 9.73 -36.08
C LYS A 158 -7.68 9.95 -37.13
N GLU A 159 -6.97 11.08 -37.07
CA GLU A 159 -5.82 11.39 -37.95
C GLU A 159 -4.56 10.62 -37.58
N HIS A 160 -4.41 10.26 -36.30
CA HIS A 160 -3.31 9.46 -35.78
C HIS A 160 -3.85 8.14 -35.22
N PRO A 161 -4.37 7.20 -36.07
CA PRO A 161 -5.10 6.02 -35.62
C PRO A 161 -4.27 5.03 -34.79
N MET A 162 -2.93 5.10 -34.87
CA MET A 162 -2.03 4.35 -33.98
C MET A 162 -1.95 4.97 -32.57
N GLU A 163 -2.33 6.24 -32.40
CA GLU A 163 -2.36 6.98 -31.13
C GLU A 163 -3.77 6.95 -30.46
N ALA A 164 -4.78 6.45 -31.18
CA ALA A 164 -6.21 6.73 -30.98
C ALA A 164 -7.12 5.61 -30.46
N LEU A 165 -6.68 4.36 -30.55
CA LEU A 165 -7.39 3.18 -30.03
C LEU A 165 -7.49 3.17 -28.47
N THR A 166 -7.22 4.31 -27.87
CA THR A 166 -6.78 4.55 -26.50
C THR A 166 -7.84 5.32 -25.70
N ALA A 167 -8.81 5.95 -26.38
CA ALA A 167 -9.91 6.69 -25.73
C ALA A 167 -11.31 6.04 -25.83
N GLU A 168 -11.57 5.11 -26.75
CA GLU A 168 -12.94 4.58 -26.97
C GLU A 168 -13.37 3.44 -26.01
N SER A 169 -12.58 3.10 -24.98
CA SER A 169 -12.95 2.05 -24.01
C SER A 169 -13.08 2.53 -22.55
N SER A 170 -13.46 3.80 -22.34
CA SER A 170 -13.86 4.32 -21.02
C SER A 170 -15.27 4.89 -21.07
#